data_AF-A0A059DBT9-F1
#
_entry.id   AF-A0A059DBT9-F1
#
_cell.length_a   1.000
_cell.length_b   1.000
_cell.length_c   1.000
_cell.angle_alpha   90.00
_cell.angle_beta   90.00
_cell.angle_gamma   90.00
#
_symmetry.space_group_name_H-M   'P 1'
#
loop_
_entity.id
_entity.type
_entity.pdbx_description
1 polymer ?
#
loop_
_entity_poly.entity_id
_entity_poly.type
_entity_poly.pdbx_seq_one_letter_code
_entity_poly.pdbx_strand_id
1 'polypeptide(L)'
;MVVFPRECRANAKSTGENEVRNLQLQVQTKVSDTLFTGKKVEGEGGARISVALIDANTGDVVRSDKESFIRLDVVVLKGGFNKDDGDNWTKEEFDSQLVKGGVGELGELIFRDNSRSDDTEKFRIGLKVASGYCENTRIREGKTNAFRVKERRGESNQKHYPPALDDEVWRLDKIAKGGISHQKLERAGIHKVQNFLQHLHNDSKKLREVLGKSITSTHWECLVDHAKTCTNWKTYENHSNNMSKHAAVFNTDRQLTGLINDILYSATDRLSAQEKVRTWRCNHKKGGL
;
A
#
# COMPACT_ATOMS: atom_id res chain seq x y z
N MET A 1 4.98 5.96 -24.37
CA MET A 1 5.64 5.13 -25.40
C MET A 1 6.78 4.50 -24.66
N VAL A 2 6.77 3.19 -24.40
CA VAL A 2 7.94 2.58 -23.76
C VAL A 2 8.99 2.46 -24.85
N VAL A 3 9.95 3.38 -24.85
CA VAL A 3 11.08 3.40 -25.79
C VAL A 3 12.25 2.76 -25.09
N PHE A 4 12.73 1.65 -25.63
CA PHE A 4 14.10 1.18 -25.39
C PHE A 4 14.99 1.69 -26.54
N PRO A 5 16.30 1.93 -26.29
CA PRO A 5 17.11 2.81 -27.13
C PRO A 5 17.29 2.31 -28.57
N ARG A 6 17.38 3.27 -29.50
CA ARG A 6 17.82 3.13 -30.90
C ARG A 6 19.20 2.44 -30.92
N GLU A 7 19.62 1.59 -31.87
CA GLU A 7 19.38 1.43 -33.31
C GLU A 7 19.35 -0.08 -33.65
N CYS A 8 18.77 -0.54 -34.78
CA CYS A 8 19.57 -0.94 -35.94
C CYS A 8 18.74 -1.04 -37.22
N ARG A 9 19.36 -0.63 -38.33
CA ARG A 9 18.92 -0.82 -39.72
C ARG A 9 19.11 -2.28 -40.18
N ALA A 10 18.10 -2.73 -40.94
CA ALA A 10 18.10 -3.63 -42.11
C ALA A 10 18.62 -5.09 -42.05
N ASN A 11 17.74 -5.96 -42.58
CA ASN A 11 17.96 -7.16 -43.40
C ASN A 11 18.99 -8.22 -42.97
N ALA A 12 18.46 -9.39 -42.57
CA ALA A 12 19.03 -10.68 -42.98
C ALA A 12 17.94 -11.78 -42.92
N LYS A 13 17.69 -12.40 -44.08
CA LYS A 13 16.98 -13.69 -44.22
C LYS A 13 17.68 -14.73 -43.34
N SER A 14 16.95 -15.46 -42.50
CA SER A 14 17.39 -16.77 -42.03
C SER A 14 16.23 -17.74 -42.08
N THR A 15 16.28 -18.61 -43.08
CA THR A 15 15.67 -19.93 -43.11
C THR A 15 16.11 -20.76 -41.91
N GLY A 16 15.14 -21.24 -41.13
CA GLY A 16 15.32 -22.19 -40.04
C GLY A 16 13.94 -22.56 -39.50
N GLU A 17 13.48 -23.76 -39.84
CA GLU A 17 12.35 -24.54 -39.32
C GLU A 17 11.28 -23.80 -38.50
N ASN A 18 10.09 -23.65 -39.11
CA ASN A 18 8.86 -23.16 -38.49
C ASN A 18 8.37 -24.12 -37.38
N GLU A 19 9.04 -24.17 -36.24
CA GLU A 19 8.31 -24.41 -35.00
C GLU A 19 7.48 -23.15 -34.73
N VAL A 20 6.15 -23.30 -34.74
CA VAL A 20 5.24 -22.19 -34.44
C VAL A 20 5.44 -21.81 -32.98
N ARG A 21 6.37 -20.88 -32.72
CA ARG A 21 6.64 -20.35 -31.39
C ARG A 21 5.37 -19.70 -30.85
N ASN A 22 4.89 -20.20 -29.72
CA ASN A 22 3.63 -19.78 -29.15
C ASN A 22 3.87 -18.65 -28.14
N LEU A 23 4.16 -17.45 -28.64
CA LEU A 23 4.64 -16.36 -27.79
C LEU A 23 3.49 -15.57 -27.14
N GLN A 24 3.67 -15.15 -25.90
CA GLN A 24 2.71 -14.31 -25.18
C GLN A 24 3.38 -13.27 -24.27
N LEU A 25 2.73 -12.11 -24.13
CA LEU A 25 3.16 -11.07 -23.20
C LEU A 25 2.60 -11.36 -21.80
N GLN A 26 3.47 -11.32 -20.79
CA GLN A 26 3.07 -11.50 -19.40
C GLN A 26 3.56 -10.32 -18.55
N VAL A 27 2.64 -9.71 -17.81
CA VAL A 27 2.99 -8.72 -16.79
C VAL A 27 3.45 -9.45 -15.53
N GLN A 28 4.70 -9.26 -15.16
CA GLN A 28 5.32 -9.94 -14.00
C GLN A 28 5.03 -9.20 -12.69
N THR A 29 4.82 -7.89 -12.77
CA THR A 29 4.52 -7.07 -11.59
C THR A 29 3.01 -6.97 -11.38
N LYS A 30 2.52 -7.33 -10.20
CA LYS A 30 1.15 -7.06 -9.80
C LYS A 30 0.93 -5.54 -9.64
N VAL A 31 -0.09 -5.00 -10.31
CA VAL A 31 -0.49 -3.59 -10.17
C VAL A 31 -1.21 -3.40 -8.84
N SER A 32 -0.97 -2.27 -8.17
CA SER A 32 -1.67 -1.93 -6.93
C SER A 32 -3.19 -1.96 -7.12
N ASP A 33 -3.90 -2.62 -6.19
CA ASP A 33 -5.35 -2.85 -6.28
C ASP A 33 -6.18 -1.54 -6.30
N THR A 34 -5.61 -0.44 -5.81
CA THR A 34 -6.18 0.90 -5.89
C THR A 34 -5.15 1.92 -6.36
N LEU A 35 -5.48 2.64 -7.42
CA LEU A 35 -4.73 3.79 -7.93
C LEU A 35 -5.59 5.06 -7.82
N PHE A 36 -4.94 6.22 -7.91
CA PHE A 36 -5.60 7.51 -7.93
C PHE A 36 -5.41 8.21 -9.27
N THR A 37 -6.41 8.97 -9.71
CA THR A 37 -6.28 9.82 -10.89
C THR A 37 -5.13 10.82 -10.72
N GLY A 38 -4.44 11.14 -11.80
CA GLY A 38 -3.29 12.05 -11.77
C GLY A 38 -2.00 11.47 -11.17
N LYS A 39 -1.99 10.19 -10.78
CA LYS A 39 -0.77 9.47 -10.38
C LYS A 39 -0.30 8.50 -11.44
N LYS A 40 1.02 8.27 -11.44
CA LYS A 40 1.67 7.25 -12.25
C LYS A 40 1.20 5.87 -11.81
N VAL A 41 0.92 5.02 -12.79
CA VAL A 41 0.66 3.60 -12.55
C VAL A 41 1.94 2.93 -12.05
N GLU A 42 1.82 2.30 -10.89
CA GLU A 42 2.90 1.57 -10.23
C GLU A 42 2.42 0.20 -9.73
N GLY A 43 3.38 -0.72 -9.59
CA GLY A 43 3.17 -2.01 -8.95
C GLY A 43 2.96 -1.86 -7.45
N GLU A 44 2.63 -2.97 -6.79
CA GLU A 44 2.56 -3.00 -5.32
C GLU A 44 3.86 -2.47 -4.68
N GLY A 45 3.72 -1.65 -3.63
CA GLY A 45 4.85 -1.03 -2.93
C GLY A 45 5.65 -0.01 -3.76
N GLY A 46 5.09 0.51 -4.86
CA GLY A 46 5.78 1.45 -5.75
C GLY A 46 6.73 0.77 -6.75
N ALA A 47 6.60 -0.55 -6.93
CA ALA A 47 7.43 -1.31 -7.86
C ALA A 47 7.23 -0.84 -9.32
N ARG A 48 8.29 -0.97 -10.13
CA ARG A 48 8.18 -0.76 -11.58
C ARG A 48 7.38 -1.89 -12.21
N ILE A 49 6.51 -1.55 -13.16
CA ILE A 49 5.80 -2.56 -13.97
C ILE A 49 6.80 -3.24 -14.91
N SER A 50 6.97 -4.55 -14.73
CA SER A 50 7.83 -5.39 -15.55
C SER A 50 6.99 -6.29 -16.45
N VAL A 51 7.43 -6.45 -17.69
CA VAL A 51 6.77 -7.25 -18.73
C VAL A 51 7.80 -8.21 -19.31
N ALA A 52 7.41 -9.47 -19.47
CA ALA A 52 8.23 -10.49 -20.11
C ALA A 52 7.51 -11.04 -21.34
N LEU A 53 8.29 -11.41 -22.35
CA LEU A 53 7.85 -12.25 -23.45
C LEU A 53 8.10 -13.71 -23.06
N ILE A 54 7.06 -14.53 -23.07
CA ILE A 54 7.11 -15.94 -22.65
C ILE A 54 6.77 -16.83 -23.84
N ASP A 55 7.51 -17.91 -24.00
CA ASP A 55 7.07 -19.02 -24.85
C ASP A 55 6.04 -19.85 -24.06
N ALA A 56 4.79 -19.87 -24.52
CA ALA A 56 3.70 -20.57 -23.85
C ALA A 56 3.84 -22.09 -23.92
N ASN A 57 4.67 -22.63 -24.81
CA ASN A 57 4.92 -24.07 -24.90
C ASN A 57 5.89 -24.52 -23.80
N THR A 58 6.93 -23.73 -23.51
CA THR A 58 7.97 -24.08 -22.52
C THR A 58 7.80 -23.39 -21.17
N GLY A 59 7.08 -22.27 -21.13
CA GLY A 59 7.00 -21.37 -19.99
C GLY A 59 8.23 -20.48 -19.81
N ASP A 60 9.21 -20.55 -20.72
CA ASP A 60 10.48 -19.84 -20.56
C ASP A 60 10.40 -18.38 -21.02
N VAL A 61 11.15 -17.53 -20.31
CA VAL A 61 11.36 -16.14 -20.70
C VAL A 61 12.26 -16.09 -21.93
N VAL A 62 11.79 -15.46 -23.00
CA VAL A 62 12.55 -15.21 -24.22
C VAL A 62 13.56 -14.10 -23.96
N ARG A 63 14.86 -14.46 -23.87
CA ARG A 63 15.94 -13.54 -23.46
C ARG A 63 16.79 -12.98 -24.61
N SER A 64 16.76 -13.58 -25.80
CA SER A 64 17.84 -13.38 -26.79
C SER A 64 17.41 -13.48 -28.27
N ASP A 65 16.17 -13.16 -28.60
CA ASP A 65 15.70 -13.20 -30.00
C ASP A 65 15.48 -11.80 -30.57
N LYS A 66 15.38 -11.67 -31.90
CA LYS A 66 14.98 -10.42 -32.62
C LYS A 66 13.66 -9.83 -32.08
N GLU A 67 12.90 -10.64 -31.35
CA GLU A 67 11.63 -10.36 -30.68
C GLU A 67 11.79 -9.72 -29.28
N SER A 68 13.02 -9.60 -28.75
CA SER A 68 13.29 -8.94 -27.46
C SER A 68 13.24 -7.40 -27.54
N PHE A 69 13.21 -6.83 -28.75
CA PHE A 69 13.16 -5.38 -29.00
C PHE A 69 11.79 -4.91 -29.50
N ILE A 70 10.73 -5.62 -29.14
CA ILE A 70 9.38 -5.34 -29.61
C ILE A 70 8.82 -4.09 -28.94
N ARG A 71 8.22 -3.23 -29.77
CA ARG A 71 7.47 -2.07 -29.30
C ARG A 71 6.05 -2.51 -28.89
N LEU A 72 5.64 -2.12 -27.69
CA LEU A 72 4.32 -2.43 -27.15
C LEU A 72 3.43 -1.19 -27.10
N ASP A 73 2.16 -1.39 -27.46
CA ASP A 73 1.07 -0.48 -27.19
C ASP A 73 0.44 -0.83 -25.84
N VAL A 74 0.26 0.21 -25.02
CA VAL A 74 -0.39 0.12 -23.71
C VAL A 74 -1.81 0.63 -23.85
N VAL A 75 -2.78 -0.22 -23.55
CA VAL A 75 -4.22 0.09 -23.69
C VAL A 75 -4.94 -0.10 -22.37
N VAL A 76 -6.10 0.55 -22.22
CA VAL A 76 -6.98 0.36 -21.06
C VAL A 76 -8.12 -0.56 -21.45
N LEU A 77 -8.34 -1.59 -20.64
CA LEU A 77 -9.39 -2.58 -20.81
C LEU A 77 -10.43 -2.45 -19.68
N LYS A 78 -11.66 -2.89 -19.95
CA LYS A 78 -12.70 -3.03 -18.92
C LYS A 78 -12.26 -3.98 -17.80
N GLY A 79 -12.60 -3.67 -16.56
CA GLY A 79 -12.20 -4.48 -15.40
C GLY A 79 -12.81 -5.88 -15.39
N GLY A 80 -14.00 -5.99 -15.97
CA GLY A 80 -14.73 -7.24 -16.20
C GLY A 80 -14.12 -8.18 -17.23
N PHE A 81 -13.14 -7.72 -18.01
CA PHE A 81 -12.57 -8.54 -19.07
C PHE A 81 -11.96 -9.82 -18.51
N ASN A 82 -12.52 -10.94 -18.97
CA ASN A 82 -12.02 -12.28 -18.75
C ASN A 82 -11.68 -12.53 -17.26
N LYS A 83 -12.74 -12.58 -16.45
CA LYS A 83 -12.71 -12.85 -15.00
C LYS A 83 -12.64 -14.34 -14.68
N ASP A 84 -13.18 -15.21 -15.55
CA ASP A 84 -13.44 -16.62 -15.25
C ASP A 84 -12.85 -17.60 -16.29
N ASP A 85 -12.33 -17.11 -17.42
CA ASP A 85 -11.60 -17.93 -18.39
C ASP A 85 -10.09 -17.73 -18.18
N GLY A 86 -9.28 -18.75 -18.46
CA GLY A 86 -7.82 -18.63 -18.42
C GLY A 86 -7.30 -17.54 -19.38
N ASP A 87 -5.98 -17.41 -19.51
CA ASP A 87 -5.35 -16.46 -20.45
C ASP A 87 -5.51 -16.85 -21.94
N ASN A 88 -6.75 -17.16 -22.34
CA ASN A 88 -7.13 -17.57 -23.68
C ASN A 88 -8.25 -16.67 -24.21
N TRP A 89 -7.94 -15.83 -25.18
CA TRP A 89 -8.88 -14.97 -25.90
C TRP A 89 -8.38 -14.75 -27.32
N THR A 90 -9.31 -14.42 -28.22
CA THR A 90 -9.00 -13.99 -29.58
C THR A 90 -8.56 -12.53 -29.61
N LYS A 91 -7.90 -12.11 -30.70
CA LYS A 91 -7.47 -10.72 -30.88
C LYS A 91 -8.67 -9.78 -30.94
N GLU A 92 -9.74 -10.23 -31.58
CA GLU A 92 -10.99 -9.50 -31.75
C GLU A 92 -11.71 -9.30 -30.41
N GLU A 93 -11.73 -10.35 -29.57
CA GLU A 93 -12.24 -10.26 -28.21
C GLU A 93 -11.44 -9.26 -27.38
N PHE A 94 -10.10 -9.31 -27.42
CA PHE A 94 -9.26 -8.33 -26.73
C PHE A 94 -9.56 -6.91 -27.22
N ASP A 95 -9.60 -6.70 -28.54
CA ASP A 95 -9.80 -5.38 -29.13
C ASP A 95 -11.20 -4.81 -28.84
N SER A 96 -12.21 -5.67 -28.64
CA SER A 96 -13.57 -5.26 -28.25
C SER A 96 -13.67 -4.68 -26.84
N GLN A 97 -12.67 -4.95 -25.99
CA GLN A 97 -12.67 -4.61 -24.56
C GLN A 97 -11.93 -3.30 -24.26
N LEU A 98 -11.37 -2.65 -25.29
CA LEU A 98 -10.73 -1.35 -25.14
C LEU A 98 -11.74 -0.29 -24.70
N VAL A 99 -11.37 0.47 -23.68
CA VAL A 99 -12.14 1.62 -23.21
C VAL A 99 -11.87 2.80 -24.15
N LYS A 100 -12.86 3.16 -24.97
CA LYS A 100 -12.80 4.33 -25.85
C LYS A 100 -12.73 5.60 -24.99
N GLY A 101 -11.68 6.42 -25.16
CA GLY A 101 -11.54 7.70 -24.47
C GLY A 101 -10.72 7.70 -23.16
N GLY A 102 -10.13 6.56 -22.78
CA GLY A 102 -9.16 6.50 -21.67
C GLY A 102 -7.81 7.12 -22.05
N VAL A 103 -7.72 8.46 -22.05
CA VAL A 103 -6.51 9.19 -22.45
C VAL A 103 -5.44 9.11 -21.35
N GLY A 104 -4.42 8.28 -21.55
CA GLY A 104 -3.16 8.30 -20.80
C GLY A 104 -2.07 8.99 -21.62
N GLU A 105 -1.27 9.84 -20.97
CA GLU A 105 -0.15 10.53 -21.63
C GLU A 105 1.06 9.58 -21.74
N LEU A 106 1.62 9.42 -22.94
CA LEU A 106 2.60 8.38 -23.25
C LEU A 106 4.02 8.74 -22.76
N GLY A 107 4.21 8.71 -21.45
CA GLY A 107 5.53 8.71 -20.78
C GLY A 107 5.41 8.13 -19.37
N GLU A 108 4.39 8.58 -18.64
CA GLU A 108 3.91 8.01 -17.39
C GLU A 108 2.43 7.69 -17.57
N LEU A 109 2.04 6.41 -17.51
CA LEU A 109 0.63 6.05 -17.63
C LEU A 109 -0.12 6.64 -16.43
N ILE A 110 -0.99 7.61 -16.69
CA ILE A 110 -1.77 8.33 -15.67
C ILE A 110 -3.24 8.30 -16.08
N PHE A 111 -4.10 7.88 -15.15
CA PHE A 111 -5.54 7.92 -15.34
C PHE A 111 -6.08 9.33 -15.08
N ARG A 112 -6.79 9.91 -16.06
CA ARG A 112 -7.49 11.20 -15.90
C ARG A 112 -8.89 11.04 -15.31
N ASP A 113 -9.52 9.90 -15.55
CA ASP A 113 -10.85 9.57 -15.07
C ASP A 113 -10.81 8.39 -14.09
N ASN A 114 -11.80 8.30 -13.22
CA ASN A 114 -11.95 7.21 -12.28
C ASN A 114 -12.64 6.00 -12.95
N SER A 115 -12.60 4.84 -12.30
CA SER A 115 -13.15 3.61 -12.87
C SER A 115 -14.65 3.42 -12.65
N ARG A 116 -15.38 4.43 -12.14
CA ARG A 116 -16.81 4.31 -11.79
C ARG A 116 -17.73 4.10 -13.00
N SER A 117 -17.28 4.49 -14.18
CA SER A 117 -18.03 4.36 -15.44
C SER A 117 -18.02 2.93 -16.00
N ASP A 118 -17.22 2.04 -15.43
CA ASP A 118 -17.19 0.60 -15.75
C ASP A 118 -18.15 -0.16 -14.83
N ASP A 119 -18.83 -1.16 -15.39
CA ASP A 119 -19.77 -2.02 -14.67
C ASP A 119 -19.13 -2.75 -13.47
N THR A 120 -17.81 -2.98 -13.52
CA THR A 120 -17.06 -3.61 -12.44
C THR A 120 -16.36 -2.61 -11.52
N GLU A 121 -16.54 -1.31 -11.74
CA GLU A 121 -15.82 -0.21 -11.10
C GLU A 121 -14.29 -0.36 -11.15
N LYS A 122 -13.75 -1.10 -12.13
CA LYS A 122 -12.32 -1.44 -12.22
C LYS A 122 -11.81 -1.29 -13.65
N PHE A 123 -10.50 -1.13 -13.78
CA PHE A 123 -9.80 -1.19 -15.06
C PHE A 123 -8.74 -2.30 -15.04
N ARG A 124 -8.32 -2.68 -16.24
CA ARG A 124 -7.11 -3.47 -16.47
C ARG A 124 -6.24 -2.73 -17.48
N ILE A 125 -4.93 -2.97 -17.42
CA ILE A 125 -4.01 -2.53 -18.47
C ILE A 125 -3.78 -3.72 -19.40
N GLY A 126 -4.01 -3.48 -20.69
CA GLY A 126 -3.69 -4.40 -21.77
C GLY A 126 -2.38 -4.02 -22.44
N LEU A 127 -1.65 -5.02 -22.89
CA LEU A 127 -0.41 -4.88 -23.66
C LEU A 127 -0.56 -5.63 -24.98
N LYS A 128 -0.31 -4.95 -26.09
CA LYS A 128 -0.25 -5.58 -27.40
C LYS A 128 0.96 -5.09 -28.19
N VAL A 129 1.38 -5.88 -29.17
CA VAL A 129 2.46 -5.47 -30.08
C VAL A 129 1.98 -4.28 -30.91
N ALA A 130 2.81 -3.24 -31.02
CA ALA A 130 2.52 -2.08 -31.84
C ALA A 130 2.47 -2.45 -33.32
N SER A 131 1.59 -1.79 -34.07
CA SER A 131 1.48 -1.98 -35.52
C SER A 131 2.82 -1.69 -36.22
N GLY A 132 3.18 -2.47 -37.25
CA GLY A 132 4.45 -2.35 -37.96
C GLY A 132 5.62 -3.14 -37.35
N TYR A 133 5.40 -3.87 -36.25
CA TYR A 133 6.41 -4.71 -35.58
C TYR A 133 5.94 -6.17 -35.55
N CYS A 134 6.86 -7.11 -35.80
CA CYS A 134 6.60 -8.56 -35.71
C CYS A 134 5.34 -9.06 -36.43
N GLU A 135 5.01 -8.48 -37.59
CA GLU A 135 3.77 -8.80 -38.34
C GLU A 135 3.65 -10.27 -38.75
N ASN A 136 4.80 -10.97 -38.87
CA ASN A 136 4.86 -12.38 -39.27
C ASN A 136 4.80 -13.36 -38.09
N THR A 137 4.84 -12.87 -36.84
CA THR A 137 4.83 -13.70 -35.62
C THR A 137 3.63 -13.33 -34.76
N ARG A 138 2.70 -14.27 -34.53
CA ARG A 138 1.58 -14.04 -33.61
C ARG A 138 2.10 -14.07 -32.16
N ILE A 139 2.13 -12.90 -31.54
CA ILE A 139 2.39 -12.74 -30.10
C ILE A 139 1.07 -12.40 -29.44
N ARG A 140 0.67 -13.18 -28.43
CA ARG A 140 -0.57 -12.94 -27.68
C ARG A 140 -0.43 -11.74 -26.73
N GLU A 141 -1.53 -11.02 -26.60
CA GLU A 141 -1.65 -9.85 -25.74
C GLU A 141 -1.51 -10.24 -24.26
N GLY A 142 -1.01 -9.30 -23.47
CA GLY A 142 -0.91 -9.44 -22.02
C GLY A 142 -1.93 -8.55 -21.32
N LYS A 143 -2.34 -8.92 -20.10
CA LYS A 143 -3.19 -8.09 -19.24
C LYS A 143 -2.66 -8.05 -17.81
N THR A 144 -2.98 -6.99 -17.08
CA THR A 144 -2.75 -6.91 -15.63
C THR A 144 -3.91 -7.53 -14.83
N ASN A 145 -3.71 -7.66 -13.52
CA ASN A 145 -4.83 -7.76 -12.58
C ASN A 145 -5.77 -6.54 -12.71
N ALA A 146 -7.02 -6.73 -12.31
CA ALA A 146 -8.00 -5.64 -12.25
C ALA A 146 -7.75 -4.77 -11.02
N PHE A 147 -7.78 -3.45 -11.20
CA PHE A 147 -7.57 -2.47 -10.14
C PHE A 147 -8.60 -1.35 -10.20
N ARG A 148 -8.84 -0.70 -9.07
CA ARG A 148 -9.77 0.43 -8.97
C ARG A 148 -9.02 1.74 -9.14
N VAL A 149 -9.55 2.65 -9.96
CA VAL A 149 -9.03 4.02 -10.05
C VAL A 149 -10.00 4.95 -9.32
N LYS A 150 -9.53 5.58 -8.25
CA LYS A 150 -10.30 6.54 -7.45
C LYS A 150 -9.90 7.97 -7.81
N GLU A 151 -10.79 8.92 -7.56
CA GLU A 151 -10.41 10.34 -7.67
C GLU A 151 -9.31 10.68 -6.67
N ARG A 152 -8.33 11.47 -7.11
CA ARG A 152 -7.25 12.00 -6.27
C ARG A 152 -7.73 12.66 -4.97
N ARG A 153 -8.93 13.25 -4.96
CA ARG A 153 -9.53 13.85 -3.76
C ARG A 153 -9.68 12.84 -2.60
N GLY A 154 -9.82 11.56 -2.89
CA GLY A 154 -9.94 10.50 -1.89
C GLY A 154 -8.60 10.08 -1.27
N GLU A 155 -7.47 10.43 -1.88
CA GLU A 155 -6.13 9.99 -1.47
C GLU A 155 -5.72 10.59 -0.12
N SER A 156 -5.86 11.91 0.03
CA SER A 156 -5.51 12.59 1.28
C SER A 156 -6.41 12.20 2.46
N ASN A 157 -7.49 11.45 2.20
CA ASN A 157 -8.47 11.03 3.19
C ASN A 157 -8.40 9.53 3.51
N GLN A 158 -7.40 8.81 2.97
CA GLN A 158 -7.24 7.39 3.21
C GLN A 158 -7.07 7.09 4.71
N LYS A 159 -7.74 6.02 5.14
CA LYS A 159 -7.57 5.41 6.45
C LYS A 159 -6.37 4.48 6.39
N HIS A 160 -5.61 4.41 7.48
CA HIS A 160 -4.47 3.50 7.56
C HIS A 160 -4.91 2.22 8.26
N TYR A 161 -4.57 1.06 7.70
CA TYR A 161 -4.88 -0.25 8.29
C TYR A 161 -3.63 -1.15 8.31
N PRO A 162 -3.10 -1.52 9.49
CA PRO A 162 -3.46 -0.98 10.80
C PRO A 162 -3.02 0.49 10.96
N PRO A 163 -3.67 1.29 11.81
CA PRO A 163 -3.24 2.65 12.08
C PRO A 163 -1.95 2.66 12.93
N ALA A 164 -1.10 3.65 12.71
CA ALA A 164 0.11 3.90 13.52
C ALA A 164 -0.21 4.82 14.71
N LEU A 165 0.63 4.81 15.75
CA LEU A 165 0.44 5.67 16.93
C LEU A 165 0.54 7.17 16.57
N ASP A 166 1.45 7.45 15.64
CA ASP A 166 1.86 8.76 15.16
C ASP A 166 0.84 9.35 14.18
N ASP A 167 -0.09 8.52 13.67
CA ASP A 167 -1.12 8.94 12.75
C ASP A 167 -2.02 9.99 13.39
N GLU A 168 -2.43 10.95 12.57
CA GLU A 168 -3.50 11.87 12.93
C GLU A 168 -4.80 11.12 13.19
N VAL A 169 -5.60 11.57 14.16
CA VAL A 169 -6.80 10.85 14.62
C VAL A 169 -7.86 10.67 13.53
N TRP A 170 -7.88 11.55 12.52
CA TRP A 170 -8.76 11.39 11.36
C TRP A 170 -8.35 10.24 10.44
N ARG A 171 -7.20 9.59 10.63
CA ARG A 171 -6.85 8.35 9.94
C ARG A 171 -7.65 7.14 10.44
N LEU A 172 -8.29 7.25 11.61
CA LEU A 172 -9.19 6.23 12.12
C LEU A 172 -10.53 6.21 11.38
N ASP A 173 -11.19 5.07 11.44
CA ASP A 173 -12.48 4.87 10.78
C ASP A 173 -13.55 5.78 11.37
N LYS A 174 -14.52 6.17 10.54
CA LYS A 174 -15.65 7.03 10.93
C LYS A 174 -15.29 8.45 11.40
N ILE A 175 -14.02 8.86 11.34
CA ILE A 175 -13.59 10.25 11.61
C ILE A 175 -13.18 10.93 10.30
N ALA A 176 -14.01 11.79 9.73
CA ALA A 176 -13.64 12.53 8.52
C ALA A 176 -12.62 13.65 8.83
N LYS A 177 -11.59 13.82 7.98
CA LYS A 177 -10.63 14.93 8.10
C LYS A 177 -11.36 16.27 8.03
N GLY A 178 -11.18 17.11 9.04
CA GLY A 178 -11.88 18.40 9.17
C GLY A 178 -13.38 18.30 9.50
N GLY A 179 -13.92 17.09 9.69
CA GLY A 179 -15.33 16.88 10.04
C GLY A 179 -15.64 17.18 11.50
N ILE A 180 -16.92 17.12 11.87
CA ILE A 180 -17.42 17.48 13.21
C ILE A 180 -16.71 16.68 14.32
N SER A 181 -16.62 15.36 14.16
CA SER A 181 -15.94 14.48 15.13
C SER A 181 -14.44 14.79 15.23
N HIS A 182 -13.78 15.12 14.11
CA HIS A 182 -12.37 15.51 14.11
C HIS A 182 -12.15 16.80 14.92
N GLN A 183 -12.94 17.84 14.64
CA GLN A 183 -12.82 19.13 15.34
C GLN A 183 -13.11 18.99 16.84
N LYS A 184 -14.06 18.13 17.23
CA LYS A 184 -14.35 17.86 18.65
C LYS A 184 -13.17 17.20 19.37
N LEU A 185 -12.53 16.23 18.72
CA LEU A 185 -11.34 15.57 19.26
C LEU A 185 -10.15 16.53 19.36
N GLU A 186 -9.93 17.37 18.35
CA GLU A 186 -8.90 18.42 18.40
C GLU A 186 -9.13 19.40 19.54
N ARG A 187 -10.38 19.86 19.77
CA ARG A 187 -10.73 20.72 20.92
C ARG A 187 -10.49 20.04 22.27
N ALA A 188 -10.53 18.71 22.31
CA ALA A 188 -10.21 17.91 23.49
C ALA A 188 -8.71 17.55 23.60
N GLY A 189 -7.85 18.06 22.70
CA GLY A 189 -6.41 17.76 22.69
C GLY A 189 -6.05 16.38 22.12
N ILE A 190 -6.99 15.73 21.42
CA ILE A 190 -6.82 14.39 20.84
C ILE A 190 -6.51 14.54 19.35
N HIS A 191 -5.23 14.72 19.04
CA HIS A 191 -4.76 14.92 17.66
C HIS A 191 -4.24 13.64 17.01
N LYS A 192 -3.68 12.73 17.80
CA LYS A 192 -3.04 11.48 17.32
C LYS A 192 -3.80 10.24 17.74
N VAL A 193 -3.60 9.14 17.01
CA VAL A 193 -4.12 7.81 17.36
C VAL A 193 -3.61 7.38 18.74
N GLN A 194 -2.36 7.69 19.10
CA GLN A 194 -1.84 7.47 20.46
C GLN A 194 -2.71 8.16 21.53
N ASN A 195 -3.03 9.44 21.35
CA ASN A 195 -3.86 10.18 22.31
C ASN A 195 -5.26 9.56 22.40
N PHE A 196 -5.83 9.16 21.26
CA PHE A 196 -7.14 8.52 21.20
C PHE A 196 -7.16 7.20 21.98
N LEU A 197 -6.16 6.34 21.75
CA LEU A 197 -6.00 5.07 22.46
C LEU A 197 -5.81 5.28 23.98
N GLN A 198 -5.00 6.26 24.39
CA GLN A 198 -4.84 6.61 25.80
C GLN A 198 -6.17 7.02 26.46
N HIS A 199 -6.96 7.87 25.79
CA HIS A 199 -8.28 8.26 26.31
C HIS A 199 -9.27 7.10 26.33
N LEU A 200 -9.22 6.24 25.31
CA LEU A 200 -10.07 5.05 25.24
C LEU A 200 -9.79 4.08 26.39
N HIS A 201 -8.51 3.92 26.78
CA HIS A 201 -8.11 3.10 27.92
C HIS A 201 -8.49 3.73 29.26
N ASN A 202 -8.20 5.03 29.43
CA ASN A 202 -8.40 5.73 30.70
C ASN A 202 -9.88 5.94 31.01
N ASP A 203 -10.66 6.44 30.05
CA ASP A 203 -12.09 6.71 30.21
C ASP A 203 -12.82 6.73 28.86
N SER A 204 -13.16 5.53 28.40
CA SER A 204 -13.92 5.29 27.17
C SER A 204 -15.27 6.03 27.14
N LYS A 205 -15.94 6.18 28.31
CA LYS A 205 -17.23 6.88 28.38
C LYS A 205 -17.05 8.36 28.11
N LYS A 206 -16.07 9.00 28.76
CA LYS A 206 -15.76 10.41 28.55
C LYS A 206 -15.32 10.69 27.11
N LEU A 207 -14.52 9.80 26.51
CA LEU A 207 -14.14 9.93 25.09
C LEU A 207 -15.37 9.85 24.18
N ARG A 208 -16.32 8.95 24.48
CA ARG A 208 -17.58 8.84 23.74
C ARG A 208 -18.45 10.09 23.93
N GLU A 209 -18.47 10.68 25.11
CA GLU A 209 -19.17 11.95 25.40
C GLU A 209 -18.60 13.13 24.61
N VAL A 210 -17.27 13.22 24.46
CA VAL A 210 -16.61 14.24 23.62
C VAL A 210 -17.13 14.19 22.18
N LEU A 211 -17.29 13.00 21.62
CA LEU A 211 -17.89 12.82 20.30
C LEU A 211 -19.40 13.08 20.33
N GLY A 212 -20.08 12.65 21.40
CA GLY A 212 -21.50 12.88 21.63
C GLY A 212 -22.37 12.42 20.45
N LYS A 213 -23.36 13.22 20.08
CA LYS A 213 -24.32 12.89 19.00
C LYS A 213 -23.72 12.76 17.60
N SER A 214 -22.45 13.14 17.37
CA SER A 214 -21.84 13.00 16.04
C SER A 214 -21.36 11.58 15.73
N ILE A 215 -21.50 10.64 16.68
CA ILE A 215 -21.19 9.23 16.47
C ILE A 215 -22.33 8.33 16.94
N THR A 216 -22.74 7.38 16.11
CA THR A 216 -23.72 6.33 16.47
C THR A 216 -23.02 5.20 17.23
N SER A 217 -23.76 4.31 17.90
CA SER A 217 -23.14 3.17 18.61
C SER A 217 -22.34 2.27 17.66
N THR A 218 -22.92 1.95 16.49
CA THR A 218 -22.25 1.15 15.47
C THR A 218 -20.98 1.83 14.95
N HIS A 219 -21.02 3.14 14.72
CA HIS A 219 -19.82 3.86 14.28
C HIS A 219 -18.75 3.95 15.37
N TRP A 220 -19.15 4.04 16.63
CA TRP A 220 -18.25 3.99 17.77
C TRP A 220 -17.54 2.64 17.87
N GLU A 221 -18.28 1.53 17.72
CA GLU A 221 -17.71 0.18 17.71
C GLU A 221 -16.70 0.01 16.58
N CYS A 222 -17.05 0.36 15.33
CA CYS A 222 -16.10 0.30 14.20
C CYS A 222 -14.84 1.14 14.43
N LEU A 223 -14.99 2.35 15.00
CA LEU A 223 -13.88 3.24 15.31
C LEU A 223 -12.94 2.60 16.36
N VAL A 224 -13.51 2.07 17.44
CA VAL A 224 -12.75 1.43 18.53
C VAL A 224 -12.04 0.18 18.02
N ASP A 225 -12.73 -0.67 17.27
CA ASP A 225 -12.14 -1.88 16.71
C ASP A 225 -10.98 -1.56 15.78
N HIS A 226 -11.17 -0.59 14.88
CA HIS A 226 -10.11 -0.14 13.99
C HIS A 226 -8.92 0.43 14.78
N ALA A 227 -9.14 1.28 15.79
CA ALA A 227 -8.06 1.84 16.61
C ALA A 227 -7.26 0.73 17.34
N LYS A 228 -7.95 -0.31 17.83
CA LYS A 228 -7.33 -1.45 18.52
C LYS A 228 -6.52 -2.38 17.60
N THR A 229 -6.68 -2.29 16.28
CA THR A 229 -5.78 -3.00 15.34
C THR A 229 -4.35 -2.44 15.31
N CYS A 230 -4.11 -1.28 15.94
CA CYS A 230 -2.78 -0.70 16.09
C CYS A 230 -1.83 -1.69 16.79
N THR A 231 -0.74 -2.07 16.12
CA THR A 231 0.15 -3.17 16.49
C THR A 231 0.80 -3.00 17.88
N ASN A 232 0.91 -1.76 18.37
CA ASN A 232 1.53 -1.42 19.65
C ASN A 232 0.54 -1.28 20.83
N TRP A 233 -0.77 -1.43 20.61
CA TRP A 233 -1.81 -1.30 21.65
C TRP A 233 -1.63 -2.30 22.80
N LYS A 234 -1.32 -3.57 22.50
CA LYS A 234 -1.19 -4.64 23.51
C LYS A 234 -0.05 -4.43 24.51
N THR A 235 1.01 -3.77 24.07
CA THR A 235 2.14 -3.37 24.94
C THR A 235 1.74 -2.29 25.95
N TYR A 236 0.81 -1.38 25.59
CA TYR A 236 0.30 -0.33 26.48
C TYR A 236 -0.61 -0.88 27.60
N GLU A 237 -1.45 -1.89 27.32
CA GLU A 237 -2.26 -2.56 28.35
C GLU A 237 -1.38 -3.17 29.45
N ASN A 238 -0.29 -3.84 29.06
CA ASN A 238 0.64 -4.51 30.00
C ASN A 238 1.46 -3.54 30.87
N HIS A 239 1.78 -2.33 30.38
CA HIS A 239 2.49 -1.33 31.16
C HIS A 239 1.61 -0.62 32.21
N SER A 240 0.29 -0.61 32.04
CA SER A 240 -0.63 0.07 32.99
C SER A 240 -0.91 -0.72 34.27
N ASN A 241 -0.86 -2.07 34.21
CA ASN A 241 -1.13 -2.92 35.38
C ASN A 241 -0.01 -2.95 36.43
N ASN A 242 1.15 -2.35 36.16
CA ASN A 242 2.32 -2.38 37.06
C ASN A 242 2.78 -0.97 37.46
N MET A 243 1.84 -0.01 37.57
CA MET A 243 2.15 1.34 38.03
C MET A 243 2.36 1.39 39.55
N SER A 244 3.56 0.99 39.99
CA SER A 244 4.25 1.62 41.11
C SER A 244 5.52 2.29 40.57
N LYS A 245 5.37 3.57 40.30
CA LYS A 245 6.33 4.69 40.20
C LYS A 245 7.81 4.28 40.35
N HIS A 246 8.63 4.67 39.37
CA HIS A 246 10.08 4.43 39.17
C HIS A 246 10.41 3.13 38.42
N ALA A 247 10.80 3.26 37.13
CA ALA A 247 11.28 2.15 36.31
C ALA A 247 12.68 2.43 35.75
N ALA A 248 13.56 1.44 35.82
CA ALA A 248 14.90 1.47 35.23
C ALA A 248 14.89 0.82 33.84
N VAL A 249 15.45 1.50 32.86
CA VAL A 249 15.52 1.06 31.45
C VAL A 249 16.91 0.46 31.21
N PHE A 250 16.96 -0.75 30.66
CA PHE A 250 18.18 -1.45 30.32
C PHE A 250 18.23 -1.75 28.82
N ASN A 251 19.43 -1.76 28.23
CA ASN A 251 19.63 -2.26 26.86
C ASN A 251 19.68 -3.80 26.83
N THR A 252 19.81 -4.37 25.61
CA THR A 252 19.91 -5.81 25.35
C THR A 252 21.10 -6.48 26.05
N ASP A 253 22.12 -5.70 26.40
CA ASP A 253 23.33 -6.15 27.11
C ASP A 253 23.22 -5.95 28.64
N ARG A 254 22.01 -5.66 29.15
CA ARG A 254 21.69 -5.40 30.57
C ARG A 254 22.40 -4.18 31.17
N GLN A 255 22.85 -3.23 30.36
CA GLN A 255 23.39 -1.95 30.83
C GLN A 255 22.27 -0.93 31.05
N LEU A 256 22.37 -0.12 32.11
CA LEU A 256 21.37 0.88 32.48
C LEU A 256 21.43 2.09 31.53
N THR A 257 20.36 2.31 30.77
CA THR A 257 20.26 3.37 29.75
C THR A 257 19.34 4.52 30.14
N GLY A 258 18.53 4.39 31.20
CA GLY A 258 17.74 5.51 31.70
C GLY A 258 16.78 5.17 32.83
N LEU A 259 16.10 6.19 33.33
CA LEU A 259 15.06 6.08 34.35
C LEU A 259 13.77 6.75 33.89
N ILE A 260 12.63 6.17 34.28
CA ILE A 260 11.29 6.71 34.06
C ILE A 260 10.68 7.02 35.42
N ASN A 261 10.48 8.32 35.69
CA ASN A 261 9.81 8.83 36.89
C ASN A 261 8.51 9.53 36.48
N ASP A 262 7.37 8.97 36.88
CA ASP A 262 6.03 9.57 36.71
C ASP A 262 5.81 10.25 35.33
N ILE A 263 6.28 9.61 34.25
CA ILE A 263 6.14 9.98 32.81
C ILE A 263 7.33 10.75 32.19
N LEU A 264 8.37 11.15 32.96
CA LEU A 264 9.60 11.71 32.37
C LEU A 264 10.72 10.68 32.21
N TYR A 265 11.26 10.57 31.00
CA TYR A 265 12.47 9.79 30.67
C TYR A 265 13.73 10.63 30.88
N SER A 266 14.67 10.11 31.67
CA SER A 266 16.00 10.70 31.85
C SER A 266 17.08 9.69 31.46
N ALA A 267 17.93 10.08 30.51
CA ALA A 267 19.07 9.29 30.06
C ALA A 267 20.20 9.28 31.13
N THR A 268 20.99 8.20 31.18
CA THR A 268 21.95 7.93 32.27
C THR A 268 23.10 8.96 32.39
N ASP A 269 23.37 9.68 31.31
CA ASP A 269 24.33 10.78 31.19
C ASP A 269 23.86 12.06 31.90
N ARG A 270 22.55 12.22 32.12
CA ARG A 270 21.94 13.39 32.78
C ARG A 270 21.56 13.17 34.25
N LEU A 271 21.85 12.00 34.81
CA LEU A 271 21.53 11.66 36.20
C LEU A 271 22.60 12.16 37.18
N SER A 272 22.16 12.76 38.28
CA SER A 272 23.05 13.17 39.37
C SER A 272 23.63 11.96 40.12
N ALA A 273 24.76 12.14 40.80
CA ALA A 273 25.40 11.08 41.59
C ALA A 273 24.48 10.54 42.71
N GLN A 274 23.60 11.38 43.27
CA GLN A 274 22.64 10.96 44.30
C GLN A 274 21.51 10.08 43.75
N GLU A 275 21.07 10.28 42.50
CA GLU A 275 20.03 9.46 41.86
C GLU A 275 20.55 8.07 41.48
N LYS A 276 21.83 7.97 41.09
CA LYS A 276 22.52 6.70 40.81
C LYS A 276 22.67 5.82 42.06
N VAL A 277 22.74 6.42 43.25
CA VAL A 277 22.86 5.70 44.54
C VAL A 277 21.49 5.19 45.05
N ARG A 278 20.40 5.92 44.78
CA ARG A 278 19.04 5.51 45.18
C ARG A 278 18.56 4.25 44.45
N THR A 279 18.91 4.09 43.18
CA THR A 279 18.59 2.90 42.38
C THR A 279 19.36 1.65 42.85
N TRP A 280 20.61 1.81 43.30
CA TRP A 280 21.39 0.70 43.88
C TRP A 280 20.80 0.21 45.21
N ARG A 281 20.32 1.12 46.08
CA ARG A 281 19.71 0.75 47.38
C ARG A 281 18.33 0.08 47.27
N CYS A 282 17.52 0.40 46.27
CA CYS A 282 16.21 -0.24 46.09
C CYS A 282 16.31 -1.72 45.66
N ASN A 283 17.37 -2.12 44.95
CA ASN A 283 17.54 -3.50 44.49
C ASN A 283 18.14 -4.44 45.55
N HIS A 284 18.95 -3.93 46.49
CA HIS A 284 19.52 -4.80 47.54
C HIS A 284 18.52 -5.20 48.64
N LYS A 285 17.38 -4.51 48.77
CA LYS A 285 16.29 -4.91 49.68
C LYS A 285 15.37 -6.00 49.11
N LYS A 286 15.49 -6.36 47.82
CA LYS A 286 14.71 -7.45 47.19
C LYS A 286 15.51 -8.73 46.95
N GLY A 287 16.74 -8.79 47.45
CA GLY A 287 17.58 -9.99 47.41
C GLY A 287 18.42 -10.11 48.68
N GLY A 288 17.84 -10.70 49.72
CA GLY A 288 18.51 -10.96 50.99
C GLY A 288 17.55 -11.42 52.08
N LEU A 289 17.37 -12.75 52.14
CA LEU A 289 16.62 -13.60 53.10
C LEU A 289 15.09 -13.46 53.12
#